data_AF-A0A9X1VJF6-F1
#
_entry.id   AF-A0A9X1VJF6-F1
#
_cell.length_a   1.000
_cell.length_b   1.000
_cell.length_c   1.000
_cell.angle_alpha   90.00
_cell.angle_beta   90.00
_cell.angle_gamma   90.00
#
_symmetry.space_group_name_H-M   'P 1'
#
loop_
_entity.id
_entity.type
_entity.pdbx_description
1 polymer ?
#
loop_
_entity_poly.entity_id
_entity_poly.type
_entity_poly.pdbx_seq_one_letter_code
_entity_poly.pdbx_strand_id
1 'polypeptide(L)'
;MTDYWRSQKILATPEESWNPQVVAFANGVTLPDDFVQLYRCSNGMHLNTEQYQDFDDNYFYFLSAEELRSERRELVIDSMRGVETISTDVIVFVDYMHWSWQYGLITNPYGDGYLIGIMGTPNKIKVITSSLATFLSLYMEDAVVMYDHGD
;
A
#
# COMPACT_ATOMS: atom_id res chain seq x y z
N MET A 1 6.06 2.79 12.90
CA MET A 1 6.23 3.23 11.50
C MET A 1 7.21 4.40 11.38
N THR A 2 6.89 5.59 11.90
CA THR A 2 7.74 6.78 11.75
C THR A 2 9.17 6.56 12.25
N ASP A 3 9.35 5.91 13.41
CA ASP A 3 10.70 5.60 13.92
C ASP A 3 11.44 4.55 13.10
N TYR A 4 10.71 3.60 12.50
CA TYR A 4 11.26 2.61 11.58
C TYR A 4 11.79 3.30 10.31
N TRP A 5 10.99 4.17 9.68
CA TRP A 5 11.43 4.96 8.53
C TRP A 5 12.59 5.91 8.85
N ARG A 6 12.56 6.58 10.01
CA ARG A 6 13.69 7.41 10.46
C ARG A 6 14.96 6.60 10.64
N SER A 7 14.88 5.36 11.15
CA SER A 7 16.05 4.48 11.30
C SER A 7 16.69 4.14 9.95
N GLN A 8 15.91 4.18 8.87
CA GLN A 8 16.33 4.00 7.49
C GLN A 8 16.55 5.33 6.74
N LYS A 9 16.60 6.45 7.47
CA LYS A 9 16.84 7.81 6.92
C LYS A 9 15.79 8.29 5.92
N ILE A 10 14.59 7.72 5.99
CA ILE A 10 13.43 8.17 5.22
C ILE A 10 12.76 9.32 5.97
N LEU A 11 12.47 10.39 5.24
CA LEU A 11 11.79 11.56 5.79
C LEU A 11 10.31 11.25 5.99
N ALA A 12 9.93 11.11 7.26
CA ALA A 12 8.56 10.91 7.69
C ALA A 12 8.09 12.14 8.47
N THR A 13 7.64 13.17 7.74
CA THR A 13 7.16 14.42 8.33
C THR A 13 5.63 14.48 8.27
N PRO A 14 4.95 14.57 9.42
CA PRO A 14 3.54 14.90 9.44
C PRO A 14 3.34 16.33 8.92
N GLU A 15 2.32 16.54 8.09
CA GLU A 15 1.87 17.88 7.72
C GLU A 15 0.55 18.21 8.45
N GLU A 16 0.62 19.07 9.47
CA GLU A 16 -0.54 19.33 10.35
C GLU A 16 -1.72 20.02 9.66
N SER A 17 -1.46 20.82 8.61
CA SER A 17 -2.51 21.52 7.84
C SER A 17 -3.10 20.68 6.70
N TRP A 18 -2.61 19.45 6.52
CA TRP A 18 -2.93 18.59 5.39
C TRP A 18 -4.09 17.65 5.72
N ASN A 19 -5.04 17.48 4.80
CA ASN A 19 -6.09 16.46 4.91
C ASN A 19 -5.87 15.37 3.85
N PRO A 20 -5.34 14.18 4.23
CA PRO A 20 -5.01 13.14 3.26
C PRO A 20 -6.22 12.68 2.45
N GLN A 21 -7.41 12.67 3.07
CA GLN A 21 -8.64 12.25 2.40
C GLN A 21 -9.03 13.24 1.29
N VAL A 22 -8.83 14.55 1.49
CA VAL A 22 -9.14 15.56 0.47
C VAL A 22 -8.19 15.44 -0.70
N VAL A 23 -6.91 15.22 -0.43
CA VAL A 23 -5.88 15.09 -1.47
C VAL A 23 -6.05 13.82 -2.27
N ALA A 24 -6.21 12.67 -1.61
CA ALA A 24 -6.50 11.40 -2.28
C ALA A 24 -7.79 11.49 -3.11
N PHE A 25 -8.83 12.16 -2.59
CA PHE A 25 -10.10 12.33 -3.31
C PHE A 25 -9.95 13.18 -4.59
N ALA A 26 -9.04 14.17 -4.60
CA ALA A 26 -8.74 14.93 -5.82
C ALA A 26 -8.17 14.03 -6.94
N ASN A 27 -7.59 12.88 -6.57
CA ASN A 27 -7.10 11.83 -7.48
C ASN A 27 -8.10 10.67 -7.67
N GLY A 28 -9.35 10.83 -7.23
CA GLY A 28 -10.40 9.80 -7.36
C GLY A 28 -10.27 8.63 -6.37
N VAL A 29 -9.51 8.79 -5.29
CA VAL A 29 -9.27 7.77 -4.27
C VAL A 29 -10.06 8.10 -3.00
N THR A 30 -10.83 7.13 -2.50
CA THR A 30 -11.42 7.20 -1.15
C THR A 30 -10.63 6.28 -0.23
N LEU A 31 -10.02 6.84 0.82
CA LEU A 31 -9.19 6.06 1.73
C LEU A 31 -10.03 5.50 2.88
N PRO A 32 -9.74 4.27 3.35
CA PRO A 32 -10.20 3.81 4.65
C PRO A 32 -9.69 4.69 5.79
N ASP A 33 -10.43 4.75 6.91
CA ASP A 33 -10.10 5.64 8.04
C ASP A 33 -8.69 5.40 8.61
N ASP A 34 -8.25 4.14 8.70
CA ASP A 34 -6.92 3.78 9.20
C ASP A 34 -5.80 4.19 8.23
N PHE A 35 -6.03 4.15 6.92
CA PHE A 35 -5.14 4.75 5.93
C PHE A 35 -5.06 6.27 6.09
N VAL A 36 -6.18 6.96 6.32
CA VAL A 36 -6.16 8.41 6.60
C VAL A 36 -5.29 8.71 7.83
N GLN A 37 -5.34 7.88 8.88
CA GLN A 37 -4.45 8.05 10.04
C GLN A 37 -2.99 7.79 9.70
N LEU A 38 -2.68 6.76 8.91
CA LEU A 38 -1.31 6.51 8.43
C LEU A 38 -0.75 7.74 7.71
N TYR A 39 -1.50 8.29 6.75
CA TYR A 39 -1.08 9.44 5.96
C TYR A 39 -0.98 10.74 6.76
N ARG A 40 -1.74 10.88 7.86
CA ARG A 40 -1.56 11.98 8.82
C ARG A 40 -0.26 11.87 9.59
N CYS A 41 0.20 10.65 9.87
CA CYS A 41 1.48 10.43 10.55
C CYS A 41 2.68 10.62 9.61
N SER A 42 2.53 10.24 8.34
CA SER A 42 3.56 10.42 7.31
C SER A 42 2.93 10.32 5.92
N ASN A 43 3.18 11.28 5.04
CA ASN A 43 2.60 11.31 3.70
C ASN A 43 3.34 10.40 2.71
N GLY A 44 3.41 9.10 3.00
CA GLY A 44 4.24 8.16 2.25
C GLY A 44 5.74 8.38 2.47
N MET A 45 6.55 7.96 1.51
CA MET A 45 7.99 8.20 1.47
C MET A 45 8.29 9.31 0.46
N HIS A 46 9.22 10.18 0.81
CA HIS A 46 9.68 11.24 -0.08
C HIS A 46 11.14 11.02 -0.46
N LEU A 47 11.51 11.48 -1.65
CA LEU A 47 12.90 11.48 -2.10
C LEU A 47 13.80 12.18 -1.08
N ASN A 48 14.69 11.40 -0.48
CA ASN A 48 15.80 11.95 0.27
C ASN A 48 16.83 12.46 -0.76
N THR A 49 16.91 13.79 -0.92
CA THR A 49 17.79 14.43 -1.90
C THR A 49 19.28 14.26 -1.60
N GLU A 50 19.65 13.95 -0.36
CA GLU A 50 21.05 13.68 0.01
C GLU A 50 21.47 12.26 -0.40
N GLN A 51 20.54 11.30 -0.30
CA GLN A 51 20.79 9.90 -0.62
C GLN A 51 20.32 9.49 -2.02
N TYR A 52 19.58 10.36 -2.70
CA TYR A 52 18.91 10.07 -3.98
C TYR A 52 18.08 8.79 -3.92
N GLN A 53 17.35 8.59 -2.82
CA GLN A 53 16.56 7.40 -2.55
C GLN A 53 15.22 7.80 -1.93
N ASP A 54 14.14 7.23 -2.47
CA ASP A 54 12.76 7.41 -2.02
C ASP A 54 12.16 6.12 -1.44
N PHE A 55 12.82 4.98 -1.56
CA PHE A 55 12.42 3.67 -1.02
C PHE A 55 13.29 3.23 0.17
N ASP A 56 12.82 2.23 0.93
CA ASP A 56 13.53 1.71 2.10
C ASP A 56 14.63 0.67 1.77
N ASP A 57 15.36 0.17 2.77
CA ASP A 57 16.45 -0.81 2.55
C ASP A 57 15.94 -2.13 1.96
N ASN A 58 14.64 -2.40 2.07
CA ASN A 58 13.96 -3.56 1.51
C ASN A 58 13.24 -3.22 0.18
N TYR A 59 13.55 -2.08 -0.45
CA TYR A 59 12.98 -1.65 -1.74
C TYR A 59 11.47 -1.34 -1.74
N PHE A 60 10.86 -1.14 -0.58
CA PHE A 60 9.48 -0.68 -0.50
C PHE A 60 9.41 0.82 -0.67
N TYR A 61 8.54 1.28 -1.56
CA TYR A 61 8.19 2.68 -1.74
C TYR A 61 6.71 2.89 -1.40
N PHE A 62 6.44 3.53 -0.26
CA PHE A 62 5.05 3.88 0.10
C PHE A 62 4.67 5.18 -0.61
N LEU A 63 3.66 5.09 -1.48
CA LEU A 63 3.15 6.22 -2.24
C LEU A 63 2.55 7.27 -1.30
N SER A 64 2.78 8.54 -1.61
CA SER A 64 2.13 9.67 -0.97
C SER A 64 0.64 9.75 -1.36
N ALA A 65 -0.16 10.50 -0.61
CA ALA A 65 -1.59 10.66 -0.91
C ALA A 65 -1.86 11.29 -2.29
N GLU A 66 -0.92 12.08 -2.81
CA GLU A 66 -0.92 12.68 -4.14
C GLU A 66 -0.61 11.67 -5.25
N GLU A 67 0.16 10.63 -4.94
CA GLU A 67 0.56 9.59 -5.89
C GLU A 67 -0.43 8.42 -5.94
N LEU A 68 -1.31 8.33 -4.92
CA LEU A 68 -2.38 7.34 -4.90
C LEU A 68 -3.25 7.44 -6.15
N ARG A 69 -3.48 6.27 -6.76
CA ARG A 69 -4.32 6.11 -7.93
C ARG A 69 -5.30 4.97 -7.71
N SER A 70 -6.53 5.17 -8.15
CA SER A 70 -7.55 4.12 -8.23
C SER A 70 -7.74 3.70 -9.68
N GLU A 71 -7.71 2.41 -9.96
CA GLU A 71 -8.02 1.87 -11.28
C GLU A 71 -9.00 0.71 -11.16
N ARG A 72 -10.06 0.78 -11.97
CA ARG A 72 -10.99 -0.34 -12.10
C ARG A 72 -10.34 -1.48 -12.90
N ARG A 73 -10.23 -2.65 -12.29
CA ARG A 73 -9.62 -3.84 -12.90
C ARG A 73 -10.53 -5.05 -12.79
N GLU A 74 -10.37 -5.98 -13.72
CA GLU A 74 -10.84 -7.35 -13.57
C GLU A 74 -9.70 -8.15 -12.94
N LEU A 75 -9.89 -8.65 -11.73
CA LEU A 75 -8.85 -9.29 -10.93
C LEU A 75 -9.23 -10.71 -10.58
N VAL A 76 -8.24 -11.59 -10.66
CA VAL A 76 -8.22 -12.88 -9.97
C VAL A 76 -7.74 -12.65 -8.54
N ILE A 77 -8.63 -12.82 -7.57
CA ILE A 77 -8.33 -12.77 -6.14
C ILE A 77 -7.93 -14.17 -5.69
N ASP A 78 -6.70 -14.30 -5.20
CA ASP A 78 -6.20 -15.50 -4.55
C ASP A 78 -6.19 -15.26 -3.03
N SER A 79 -7.07 -15.94 -2.30
CA SER A 79 -7.24 -15.75 -0.86
C SER A 79 -7.41 -17.09 -0.14
N MET A 80 -7.42 -17.05 1.20
CA MET A 80 -7.71 -18.23 2.04
C MET A 80 -9.07 -18.88 1.75
N ARG A 81 -9.98 -18.18 1.06
CA ARG A 81 -11.31 -18.70 0.67
C ARG A 81 -11.33 -19.39 -0.70
N GLY A 82 -10.22 -19.32 -1.43
CA GLY A 82 -10.09 -19.82 -2.80
C GLY A 82 -9.79 -18.71 -3.79
N VAL A 83 -9.93 -19.06 -5.07
CA VAL A 83 -9.64 -18.20 -6.22
C VAL A 83 -10.96 -17.78 -6.87
N GLU A 84 -11.15 -16.47 -7.07
CA GLU A 84 -12.31 -15.91 -7.76
C GLU A 84 -11.94 -14.75 -8.67
N THR A 85 -12.79 -14.44 -9.65
CA THR A 85 -12.62 -13.27 -10.53
C THR A 85 -13.68 -12.22 -10.23
N ILE A 86 -13.25 -10.99 -9.94
CA ILE A 86 -14.17 -9.86 -9.70
C ILE A 86 -13.75 -8.61 -10.50
N SER A 87 -14.71 -7.71 -10.73
CA SER A 87 -14.43 -6.36 -11.21
C SER A 87 -14.49 -5.39 -10.04
N THR A 88 -13.35 -4.81 -9.67
CA THR A 88 -13.23 -3.91 -8.51
C THR A 88 -12.25 -2.77 -8.78
N ASP A 89 -12.37 -1.70 -8.01
CA ASP A 89 -11.39 -0.62 -7.98
C ASP A 89 -10.20 -1.05 -7.09
N VAL A 90 -9.00 -0.84 -7.61
CA VAL A 90 -7.75 -1.11 -6.90
C VAL A 90 -7.06 0.20 -6.59
N ILE A 91 -6.75 0.43 -5.32
CA ILE A 91 -5.89 1.54 -4.92
C ILE A 91 -4.49 0.97 -4.66
N VAL A 92 -3.53 1.37 -5.48
CA VAL A 92 -2.12 1.05 -5.26
C VAL A 92 -1.56 2.02 -4.22
N PHE A 93 -0.88 1.52 -3.20
CA PHE A 93 -0.33 2.35 -2.13
C PHE A 93 1.15 2.06 -1.80
N VAL A 94 1.70 0.96 -2.32
CA VAL A 94 3.14 0.65 -2.21
C VAL A 94 3.63 0.06 -3.54
N ASP A 95 4.77 0.56 -4.01
CA ASP A 95 5.55 -0.05 -5.08
C ASP A 95 6.76 -0.79 -4.49
N TYR A 96 7.07 -1.97 -5.01
CA TYR A 96 8.28 -2.71 -4.68
C TYR A 96 9.30 -2.55 -5.80
N MET A 97 10.34 -1.77 -5.54
CA MET A 97 11.23 -1.22 -6.56
C MET A 97 12.22 -2.23 -7.13
N HIS A 98 12.41 -3.39 -6.48
CA HIS A 98 13.36 -4.41 -6.96
C HIS A 98 12.80 -5.21 -8.15
N TRP A 99 11.61 -5.81 -8.02
CA TRP A 99 10.99 -6.65 -9.05
C TRP A 99 9.66 -6.09 -9.61
N SER A 100 9.42 -4.79 -9.40
CA SER A 100 8.32 -4.04 -10.02
C SER A 100 6.92 -4.58 -9.74
N TRP A 101 6.71 -5.24 -8.60
CA TRP A 101 5.35 -5.56 -8.14
C TRP A 101 4.80 -4.47 -7.23
N GLN A 102 3.49 -4.53 -6.96
CA GLN A 102 2.79 -3.49 -6.22
C GLN A 102 1.94 -4.10 -5.10
N TYR A 103 1.62 -3.30 -4.09
CA TYR A 103 0.59 -3.64 -3.11
C TYR A 103 -0.64 -2.77 -3.35
N GLY A 104 -1.76 -3.46 -3.44
CA GLY A 104 -3.07 -2.85 -3.67
C GLY A 104 -3.99 -3.13 -2.50
N LEU A 105 -4.92 -2.21 -2.28
CA LEU A 105 -6.11 -2.48 -1.48
C LEU A 105 -7.35 -2.48 -2.39
N ILE A 106 -8.28 -3.37 -2.09
CA ILE A 106 -9.57 -3.51 -2.77
C ILE A 106 -10.69 -3.58 -1.75
N THR A 107 -11.90 -3.16 -2.12
CA THR A 107 -13.09 -3.41 -1.30
C THR A 107 -13.26 -4.91 -1.07
N ASN A 108 -13.57 -5.30 0.16
CA ASN A 108 -13.78 -6.70 0.51
C ASN A 108 -15.04 -7.25 -0.19
N PRO A 109 -14.94 -8.22 -1.11
CA PRO A 109 -16.11 -8.76 -1.80
C PRO A 109 -17.00 -9.62 -0.89
N TYR A 110 -16.53 -9.98 0.31
CA TYR A 110 -17.21 -10.89 1.23
C TYR A 110 -17.84 -10.22 2.44
N GLY A 111 -17.80 -8.89 2.54
CA GLY A 111 -18.32 -8.15 3.68
C GLY A 111 -17.73 -6.76 3.78
N ASP A 112 -17.72 -6.21 4.99
CA ASP A 112 -17.23 -4.85 5.22
C ASP A 112 -15.70 -4.78 5.17
N GLY A 113 -15.20 -3.58 4.91
CA GLY A 113 -13.77 -3.24 4.91
C GLY A 113 -13.08 -3.48 3.57
N TYR A 114 -11.78 -3.76 3.64
CA TYR A 114 -10.91 -3.91 2.48
C TYR A 114 -9.98 -5.13 2.64
N LEU A 115 -9.39 -5.56 1.53
CA LEU A 115 -8.33 -6.55 1.47
C LEU A 115 -7.07 -5.89 0.94
N ILE A 116 -5.91 -6.26 1.49
CA ILE A 116 -4.58 -5.86 1.01
C ILE A 116 -3.91 -7.09 0.40
N GLY A 117 -3.29 -6.92 -0.76
CA GLY A 117 -2.62 -8.00 -1.47
C GLY A 117 -1.46 -7.55 -2.34
N ILE A 118 -0.67 -8.54 -2.74
CA ILE A 118 0.45 -8.40 -3.67
C ILE A 118 -0.08 -8.54 -5.10
N MET A 119 0.35 -7.64 -5.97
CA MET A 119 0.08 -7.65 -7.40
C MET A 119 1.40 -7.79 -8.16
N GLY A 120 1.94 -9.01 -8.17
CA GLY A 120 3.14 -9.36 -8.95
C GLY A 120 2.83 -9.84 -10.37
N THR A 121 1.63 -10.38 -10.59
CA THR A 121 1.15 -10.82 -11.90
C THR A 121 0.05 -9.87 -12.39
N PRO A 122 0.01 -9.50 -13.68
CA PRO A 122 -1.09 -8.73 -14.22
C PRO A 122 -2.44 -9.36 -13.90
N ASN A 123 -3.40 -8.54 -13.46
CA ASN A 123 -4.77 -8.95 -13.14
C ASN A 123 -4.89 -10.01 -12.04
N LYS A 124 -3.88 -10.19 -11.18
CA LYS A 124 -3.97 -11.07 -10.00
C LYS A 124 -3.63 -10.26 -8.74
N ILE A 125 -4.39 -10.49 -7.69
CA ILE A 125 -4.07 -10.01 -6.34
C ILE A 125 -4.05 -11.20 -5.39
N LYS A 126 -2.89 -11.46 -4.79
CA LYS A 126 -2.77 -12.44 -3.70
C LYS A 126 -2.98 -11.73 -2.38
N VAL A 127 -4.09 -12.03 -1.71
CA VAL A 127 -4.48 -11.38 -0.46
C VAL A 127 -3.56 -11.85 0.66
N ILE A 128 -2.96 -10.88 1.36
CA ILE A 128 -2.09 -11.13 2.51
C ILE A 128 -2.77 -10.78 3.84
N THR A 129 -3.66 -9.78 3.85
CA THR A 129 -4.39 -9.38 5.05
C THR A 129 -5.61 -8.53 4.72
N SER A 130 -6.47 -8.30 5.71
CA SER A 130 -7.59 -7.36 5.68
C SER A 130 -7.40 -6.21 6.70
N SER A 131 -6.16 -5.95 7.11
CA SER A 131 -5.84 -4.98 8.16
C SER A 131 -4.51 -4.28 7.86
N LEU A 132 -4.55 -2.95 7.79
CA LEU A 132 -3.36 -2.12 7.63
C LEU A 132 -2.36 -2.35 8.77
N ALA A 133 -2.83 -2.47 10.02
CA ALA A 133 -1.94 -2.74 11.15
C ALA A 133 -1.18 -4.07 11.00
N THR A 134 -1.85 -5.10 10.48
CA THR A 134 -1.21 -6.38 10.18
C THR A 134 -0.21 -6.24 9.04
N PHE A 135 -0.58 -5.55 7.96
CA PHE A 135 0.32 -5.27 6.83
C PHE A 135 1.60 -4.56 7.28
N LEU A 136 1.47 -3.49 8.08
CA LEU A 136 2.61 -2.73 8.59
C LEU A 136 3.48 -3.57 9.51
N SER A 137 2.90 -4.48 10.29
CA SER A 137 3.67 -5.40 11.13
C SER A 137 4.50 -6.36 10.28
N LEU A 138 3.88 -7.00 9.27
CA LEU A 138 4.58 -7.89 8.33
C LEU A 138 5.69 -7.17 7.57
N TYR A 139 5.45 -5.92 7.17
CA TYR A 139 6.45 -5.06 6.53
C TYR A 139 7.63 -4.74 7.45
N MET A 140 7.37 -4.29 8.69
CA MET A 140 8.43 -3.96 9.65
C MET A 140 9.22 -5.19 10.13
N GLU A 141 8.59 -6.37 10.12
CA GLU A 141 9.22 -7.65 10.45
C GLU A 141 9.97 -8.28 9.27
N ASP A 142 9.92 -7.67 8.08
CA ASP A 142 10.48 -8.24 6.86
C ASP A 142 9.97 -9.66 6.57
N ALA A 143 8.67 -9.86 6.76
CA ALA A 143 8.07 -11.18 6.71
C ALA A 143 8.09 -11.78 5.30
N VAL A 144 8.43 -13.07 5.18
CA VAL A 144 8.52 -13.80 3.90
C VAL A 144 7.25 -13.67 3.05
N VAL A 145 6.08 -13.60 3.67
CA VAL A 145 4.79 -13.46 2.97
C VAL A 145 4.69 -12.18 2.13
N MET A 146 5.46 -11.14 2.45
CA MET A 146 5.52 -9.90 1.66
C MET A 146 6.13 -10.14 0.27
N TYR A 147 6.93 -11.20 0.11
CA TYR A 147 7.61 -11.50 -1.15
C TYR A 147 6.93 -12.62 -1.95
N ASP A 148 5.86 -13.20 -1.41
CA ASP A 148 5.21 -14.40 -1.96
C ASP A 148 4.08 -14.03 -2.93
N HIS A 149 4.43 -13.49 -4.11
CA HIS A 149 3.46 -13.09 -5.14
C HIS A 149 2.76 -14.26 -5.87
N GLY A 150 3.14 -15.51 -5.58
CA GLY A 150 2.42 -16.71 -6.03
C GLY A 150 2.61 -17.05 -7.51
N ASP A 151 3.86 -17.07 -7.97
CA ASP A 151 4.29 -17.75 -9.20
C ASP A 151 4.39 -19.27 -9.03
#